data_AF-A0A1I0P332-F1
#
_entry.id   AF-A0A1I0P332-F1
#
_cell.length_a   1.000
_cell.length_b   1.000
_cell.length_c   1.000
_cell.angle_alpha   90.00
_cell.angle_beta   90.00
_cell.angle_gamma   90.00
#
_symmetry.space_group_name_H-M   'P 1'
#
loop_
_entity.id
_entity.type
_entity.pdbx_description
1 polymer ?
#
loop_
_entity_poly.entity_id
_entity_poly.type
_entity_poly.pdbx_seq_one_letter_code
_entity_poly.pdbx_strand_id
1 'polypeptide(L)'
;MAHDSATADDGDGETPKESREDDDSAELRSAAHLSGQRPREEAVDDELFWRDEVLEAMYWMIGEGIEEAVAPSDLRGFLDASADVVERTFSDLEARDHVRETFRGYVFTDHGEREAKRRFADEFADVQGFTASHTDCGPDCWCHDPDHAEDECPSEDDHRHAHH
;
A
#
# COMPACT_ATOMS: atom_id res chain seq x y z
N MET A 1 64.23 70.99 18.57
CA MET A 1 63.99 69.62 19.06
C MET A 1 63.10 68.94 18.02
N ALA A 2 63.61 67.82 17.45
CA ALA A 2 63.02 66.77 16.58
C ALA A 2 61.77 67.11 15.72
N HIS A 3 61.77 67.09 14.38
CA HIS A 3 62.08 66.04 13.37
C HIS A 3 61.18 64.80 13.43
N ASP A 4 60.31 64.64 12.41
CA ASP A 4 60.06 63.43 11.57
C ASP A 4 59.08 63.87 10.44
N SER A 5 59.40 63.98 9.13
CA SER A 5 59.73 62.95 8.11
C SER A 5 58.59 61.93 7.91
N ALA A 6 58.13 61.49 6.74
CA ALA A 6 58.47 61.73 5.34
C ALA A 6 57.32 61.22 4.42
N THR A 7 57.36 61.74 3.19
CA THR A 7 56.85 61.32 1.86
C THR A 7 56.15 59.96 1.66
N ALA A 8 55.16 59.95 0.76
CA ALA A 8 54.86 58.80 -0.11
C ALA A 8 54.58 59.29 -1.54
N ASP A 9 55.23 58.63 -2.50
CA ASP A 9 55.39 58.91 -3.92
C ASP A 9 55.09 57.59 -4.67
N ASP A 10 54.35 57.75 -5.78
CA ASP A 10 54.29 56.97 -7.03
C ASP A 10 53.77 55.52 -7.19
N GLY A 11 53.00 55.39 -8.30
CA GLY A 11 52.91 54.24 -9.21
C GLY A 11 51.90 53.15 -8.80
N ASP A 12 51.12 52.50 -9.68
CA ASP A 12 51.06 52.41 -11.14
C ASP A 12 49.86 51.50 -11.50
N GLY A 13 49.38 51.54 -12.75
CA GLY A 13 48.96 50.29 -13.42
C GLY A 13 47.47 49.98 -13.62
N GLU A 14 47.00 50.35 -14.82
CA GLU A 14 46.28 49.50 -15.79
C GLU A 14 44.81 49.03 -15.60
N THR A 15 44.19 48.89 -16.78
CA THR A 15 42.76 48.86 -17.11
C THR A 15 42.24 47.43 -17.43
N PRO A 16 41.10 47.26 -18.15
CA PRO A 16 39.96 46.44 -17.74
C PRO A 16 39.94 45.02 -18.34
N LYS A 17 39.20 44.07 -17.75
CA LYS A 17 38.69 42.89 -18.49
C LYS A 17 37.30 42.48 -18.02
N GLU A 18 36.30 42.87 -18.81
CA GLU A 18 35.09 42.07 -18.98
C GLU A 18 35.49 40.65 -19.38
N SER A 19 35.00 39.66 -18.64
CA SER A 19 35.06 38.25 -19.02
C SER A 19 33.66 37.69 -18.87
N ARG A 20 32.97 37.73 -20.00
CA ARG A 20 31.87 36.91 -20.45
C ARG A 20 31.87 35.49 -19.81
N GLU A 21 30.88 35.23 -18.97
CA GLU A 21 30.49 33.88 -18.55
C GLU A 21 29.06 33.63 -19.07
N ASP A 22 28.98 33.37 -20.38
CA ASP A 22 27.87 32.59 -20.93
C ASP A 22 28.26 31.11 -20.80
N ASP A 23 27.27 30.26 -20.50
CA ASP A 23 27.27 28.80 -20.68
C ASP A 23 27.55 27.90 -19.45
N ASP A 24 26.72 27.97 -18.40
CA ASP A 24 26.61 26.86 -17.40
C ASP A 24 25.16 26.60 -16.93
N SER A 25 24.16 27.21 -17.59
CA SER A 25 22.75 27.11 -17.15
C SER A 25 21.96 25.95 -17.79
N ALA A 26 22.57 25.20 -18.73
CA ALA A 26 21.88 24.13 -19.45
C ALA A 26 22.08 22.74 -18.82
N GLU A 27 23.25 22.43 -18.25
CA GLU A 27 23.50 21.10 -17.66
C GLU A 27 22.90 20.92 -16.25
N LEU A 28 22.74 22.00 -15.47
CA LEU A 28 22.12 21.94 -14.15
C LEU A 28 20.60 21.69 -14.18
N ARG A 29 19.97 21.75 -15.37
CA ARG A 29 18.53 21.48 -15.54
C ARG A 29 18.20 19.99 -15.73
N SER A 30 19.17 19.15 -16.09
CA SER A 30 18.94 17.72 -16.30
C SER A 30 19.08 16.87 -15.03
N ALA A 31 19.90 17.27 -14.05
CA ALA A 31 20.11 16.49 -12.83
C ALA A 31 18.97 16.62 -11.79
N ALA A 32 18.19 17.72 -11.83
CA ALA A 32 17.09 17.95 -10.90
C ALA A 32 15.84 17.11 -11.18
N HIS A 33 15.69 16.57 -12.40
CA HIS A 33 14.53 15.77 -12.78
C HIS A 33 14.63 14.29 -12.37
N LEU A 34 15.80 13.79 -11.97
CA LEU A 34 15.99 12.40 -11.55
C LEU A 34 16.00 12.19 -10.02
N SER A 35 15.99 13.27 -9.22
CA SER A 35 16.07 13.18 -7.75
C SER A 35 14.76 13.51 -7.02
N GLY A 36 13.69 13.88 -7.74
CA GLY A 36 12.42 14.34 -7.14
C GLY A 36 11.25 13.36 -7.23
N GLN A 37 11.40 12.20 -7.88
CA GLN A 37 10.27 11.29 -8.17
C GLN A 37 10.20 10.08 -7.23
N ARG A 38 11.34 9.53 -6.80
CA ARG A 38 11.39 8.29 -5.99
C ARG A 38 10.67 8.33 -4.62
N PRO A 39 10.69 9.42 -3.83
CA PRO A 39 10.06 9.41 -2.50
C PRO A 39 8.52 9.36 -2.52
N ARG A 40 7.90 9.80 -3.62
CA ARG A 40 6.43 9.86 -3.72
C ARG A 40 5.85 8.54 -4.19
N GLU A 41 6.54 7.87 -5.11
CA GLU A 41 6.13 6.56 -5.65
C GLU A 41 6.22 5.50 -4.55
N GLU A 42 7.36 5.41 -3.84
CA GLU A 42 7.56 4.48 -2.71
C GLU A 42 6.49 4.68 -1.61
N ALA A 43 6.16 5.93 -1.28
CA ALA A 43 5.15 6.22 -0.26
C ALA A 43 3.71 5.85 -0.69
N VAL A 44 3.40 5.91 -1.99
CA VAL A 44 2.10 5.48 -2.52
C VAL A 44 2.02 3.96 -2.58
N ASP A 45 3.10 3.29 -2.97
CA ASP A 45 3.19 1.83 -2.95
C ASP A 45 3.05 1.30 -1.52
N ASP A 46 3.72 1.92 -0.54
CA ASP A 46 3.58 1.59 0.88
C ASP A 46 2.14 1.81 1.38
N GLU A 47 1.46 2.88 0.93
CA GLU A 47 0.08 3.16 1.33
C GLU A 47 -0.90 2.11 0.79
N LEU A 48 -0.77 1.75 -0.48
CA LEU A 48 -1.60 0.71 -1.11
C LEU A 48 -1.33 -0.65 -0.46
N PHE A 49 -0.06 -0.98 -0.23
CA PHE A 49 0.34 -2.20 0.45
C PHE A 49 -0.33 -2.31 1.83
N TRP A 50 -0.14 -1.32 2.71
CA TRP A 50 -0.70 -1.41 4.07
C TRP A 50 -2.23 -1.40 4.10
N ARG A 51 -2.87 -0.70 3.16
CA ARG A 51 -4.33 -0.74 3.03
C ARG A 51 -4.81 -2.15 2.73
N ASP A 52 -4.14 -2.82 1.80
CA ASP A 52 -4.52 -4.13 1.31
C ASP A 52 -4.30 -5.17 2.43
N GLU A 53 -3.13 -5.16 3.08
CA GLU A 53 -2.79 -6.02 4.22
C GLU A 53 -3.78 -5.87 5.41
N VAL A 54 -4.17 -4.63 5.75
CA VAL A 54 -5.12 -4.37 6.83
C VAL A 54 -6.52 -4.87 6.47
N LEU A 55 -6.97 -4.67 5.22
CA LEU A 55 -8.27 -5.16 4.75
C LEU A 55 -8.32 -6.70 4.77
N GLU A 56 -7.27 -7.36 4.28
CA GLU A 56 -7.17 -8.83 4.23
C GLU A 56 -7.14 -9.42 5.65
N ALA A 57 -6.33 -8.87 6.55
CA ALA A 57 -6.26 -9.33 7.94
C ALA A 57 -7.60 -9.16 8.66
N MET A 58 -8.28 -8.02 8.50
CA MET A 58 -9.61 -7.80 9.06
C MET A 58 -10.64 -8.78 8.49
N TYR A 59 -10.61 -9.02 7.17
CA TYR A 59 -11.54 -9.94 6.50
C TYR A 59 -11.39 -11.36 7.03
N TRP A 60 -10.15 -11.82 7.20
CA TRP A 60 -9.88 -13.12 7.81
C TRP A 60 -10.38 -13.19 9.27
N MET A 61 -10.05 -12.21 10.11
CA MET A 61 -10.46 -12.21 11.53
C MET A 61 -11.98 -12.22 11.72
N ILE A 62 -12.70 -11.42 10.94
CA ILE A 62 -14.17 -11.34 11.01
C ILE A 62 -14.78 -12.60 10.40
N GLY A 63 -14.25 -13.09 9.28
CA GLY A 63 -14.74 -14.30 8.61
C GLY A 63 -14.62 -15.57 9.46
N GLU A 64 -13.54 -15.68 10.25
CA GLU A 64 -13.33 -16.77 11.21
C GLU A 64 -14.05 -16.56 12.55
N GLY A 65 -14.73 -15.42 12.73
CA GLY A 65 -15.42 -15.08 13.98
C GLY A 65 -14.49 -14.84 15.17
N ILE A 66 -13.22 -14.50 14.92
CA ILE A 66 -12.23 -14.16 15.96
C ILE A 66 -12.61 -12.83 16.61
N GLU A 67 -13.03 -11.86 15.81
CA GLU A 67 -13.53 -10.57 16.28
C GLU A 67 -14.79 -10.16 15.51
N GLU A 68 -15.71 -9.49 16.20
CA GLU A 68 -16.90 -8.88 15.58
C GLU A 68 -16.64 -7.44 15.11
N ALA A 69 -15.60 -6.81 15.65
CA ALA A 69 -15.08 -5.49 15.27
C ALA A 69 -13.58 -5.46 15.61
N VAL A 70 -12.76 -4.89 14.74
CA VAL A 70 -11.29 -4.95 14.86
C VAL A 70 -10.74 -3.61 15.31
N ALA A 71 -9.99 -3.58 16.40
CA ALA A 71 -9.19 -2.43 16.80
C ALA A 71 -7.78 -2.49 16.17
N PRO A 72 -7.11 -1.35 15.94
CA PRO A 72 -5.73 -1.33 15.42
C PRO A 72 -4.74 -2.19 16.24
N SER A 73 -4.97 -2.34 17.54
CA SER A 73 -4.14 -3.16 18.42
C SER A 73 -4.20 -4.65 18.10
N ASP A 74 -5.30 -5.12 17.53
CA ASP A 74 -5.57 -6.55 17.35
C ASP A 74 -4.72 -7.11 16.19
N LEU A 75 -4.30 -6.23 15.26
CA LEU A 75 -3.47 -6.58 14.11
C LEU A 75 -1.97 -6.70 14.42
N ARG A 76 -1.52 -6.31 15.62
CA ARG A 76 -0.08 -6.26 15.99
C ARG A 76 0.63 -7.62 15.94
N GLY A 77 -0.11 -8.73 16.01
CA GLY A 77 0.42 -10.09 15.91
C GLY A 77 0.42 -10.66 14.49
N PHE A 78 -0.24 -9.98 13.55
CA PHE A 78 -0.46 -10.46 12.19
C PHE A 78 0.37 -9.65 11.18
N LEU A 79 0.53 -8.35 11.43
CA LEU A 79 1.20 -7.43 10.51
C LEU A 79 2.59 -7.03 11.05
N ASP A 80 3.59 -7.03 10.16
CA ASP A 80 4.93 -6.48 10.44
C ASP A 80 4.94 -4.94 10.28
N ALA A 81 3.99 -4.27 10.95
CA ALA A 81 3.78 -2.83 10.89
C ALA A 81 3.96 -2.18 12.27
N SER A 82 4.43 -0.93 12.29
CA SER A 82 4.36 -0.14 13.52
C SER A 82 2.91 0.24 13.85
N ALA A 83 2.62 0.49 15.13
CA ALA A 83 1.29 0.93 15.55
C ALA A 83 0.83 2.19 14.79
N ASP A 84 1.72 3.16 14.58
CA ASP A 84 1.41 4.38 13.83
C ASP A 84 1.01 4.13 12.38
N VAL A 85 1.60 3.11 11.72
CA VAL A 85 1.21 2.72 10.36
C VAL A 85 -0.20 2.15 10.36
N VAL A 86 -0.48 1.21 11.25
CA VAL A 86 -1.81 0.57 11.34
C VAL A 86 -2.89 1.61 11.67
N GLU A 87 -2.67 2.47 12.67
CA GLU A 87 -3.63 3.50 13.07
C GLU A 87 -3.91 4.51 11.94
N ARG A 88 -2.87 4.91 11.20
CA ARG A 88 -3.03 5.76 10.01
C ARG A 88 -3.82 5.06 8.91
N THR A 89 -3.55 3.78 8.68
CA THR A 89 -4.28 3.01 7.67
C THR A 89 -5.76 2.87 8.03
N PHE A 90 -6.11 2.62 9.29
CA PHE A 90 -7.51 2.62 9.73
C PHE A 90 -8.19 3.98 9.51
N SER A 91 -7.50 5.07 9.84
CA SER A 91 -8.01 6.43 9.61
C SER A 91 -8.27 6.70 8.12
N ASP A 92 -7.39 6.22 7.24
CA ASP A 92 -7.55 6.35 5.79
C ASP A 92 -8.66 5.45 5.23
N LEU A 93 -8.77 4.21 5.70
CA LEU A 93 -9.85 3.29 5.34
C LEU A 93 -11.22 3.85 5.72
N GLU A 94 -11.36 4.45 6.89
CA GLU A 94 -12.59 5.11 7.32
C GLU A 94 -12.90 6.32 6.43
N ALA A 95 -11.91 7.16 6.14
CA ALA A 95 -12.07 8.30 5.24
C ALA A 95 -12.48 7.89 3.81
N ARG A 96 -12.16 6.66 3.40
CA ARG A 96 -12.49 6.06 2.10
C ARG A 96 -13.73 5.17 2.15
N ASP A 97 -14.51 5.18 3.22
CA ASP A 97 -15.75 4.39 3.38
C ASP A 97 -15.53 2.87 3.25
N HIS A 98 -14.36 2.36 3.62
CA HIS A 98 -14.13 0.90 3.68
C HIS A 98 -14.54 0.34 5.03
N VAL A 99 -14.29 1.10 6.09
CA VAL A 99 -14.64 0.73 7.46
C VAL A 99 -15.37 1.87 8.14
N ARG A 100 -16.04 1.56 9.25
CA ARG A 100 -16.69 2.53 10.11
C ARG A 100 -16.27 2.30 11.55
N GLU A 101 -15.86 3.35 12.24
CA GLU A 101 -15.58 3.28 13.67
C GLU A 101 -16.86 2.99 14.48
N THR A 102 -16.72 2.13 15.47
CA THR A 102 -17.74 1.83 16.47
C THR A 102 -17.12 1.86 17.86
N PHE A 103 -17.95 1.76 18.91
CA PHE A 103 -17.44 1.68 20.28
C PHE A 103 -16.59 0.42 20.57
N ARG A 104 -16.60 -0.59 19.69
CA ARG A 104 -15.85 -1.86 19.82
C ARG A 104 -14.64 -1.94 18.90
N GLY A 105 -14.37 -0.91 18.11
CA GLY A 105 -13.40 -0.96 17.01
C GLY A 105 -14.09 -0.75 15.67
N TYR A 106 -13.44 -1.18 14.59
CA TYR A 106 -13.89 -0.95 13.22
C TYR A 106 -14.64 -2.15 12.66
N VAL A 107 -15.70 -1.87 11.92
CA VAL A 107 -16.44 -2.87 11.13
C VAL A 107 -16.41 -2.48 9.66
N PHE A 108 -16.50 -3.45 8.76
CA PHE A 108 -16.62 -3.17 7.34
C PHE A 108 -17.91 -2.41 7.02
N THR A 109 -17.82 -1.55 6.02
CA THR A 109 -18.97 -1.17 5.21
C THR A 109 -19.21 -2.24 4.14
N ASP A 110 -20.37 -2.24 3.48
CA ASP A 110 -20.61 -3.11 2.33
C ASP A 110 -19.55 -2.94 1.23
N HIS A 111 -18.98 -1.73 1.09
CA HIS A 111 -17.93 -1.46 0.11
C HIS A 111 -16.61 -2.11 0.53
N GLY A 112 -16.19 -1.89 1.78
CA GLY A 112 -14.92 -2.43 2.27
C GLY A 112 -14.93 -3.94 2.37
N GLU A 113 -16.04 -4.56 2.76
CA GLU A 113 -16.14 -6.02 2.82
C GLU A 113 -15.97 -6.66 1.43
N ARG A 114 -16.65 -6.12 0.41
CA ARG A 114 -16.50 -6.60 -0.97
C ARG A 114 -15.07 -6.45 -1.47
N GLU A 115 -14.43 -5.32 -1.15
CA GLU A 115 -13.07 -5.05 -1.58
C GLU A 115 -12.06 -5.95 -0.87
N ALA A 116 -12.18 -6.13 0.44
CA ALA A 116 -11.33 -7.01 1.22
C ALA A 116 -11.46 -8.47 0.77
N LYS A 117 -12.69 -8.94 0.52
CA LYS A 117 -12.94 -10.27 -0.05
C LYS A 117 -12.24 -10.48 -1.39
N ARG A 118 -12.32 -9.49 -2.28
CA ARG A 118 -11.69 -9.56 -3.61
C ARG A 118 -10.17 -9.67 -3.47
N ARG A 119 -9.57 -8.82 -2.66
CA ARG A 119 -8.13 -8.81 -2.42
C ARG A 119 -7.62 -10.12 -1.82
N PHE A 120 -8.28 -10.58 -0.77
CA PHE A 120 -7.98 -11.86 -0.16
C PHE A 120 -8.10 -13.01 -1.16
N ALA A 121 -9.12 -13.02 -2.01
CA ALA A 121 -9.26 -14.04 -3.06
C ALA A 121 -8.14 -13.95 -4.11
N ASP A 122 -7.74 -12.75 -4.50
CA ASP A 122 -6.67 -12.50 -5.48
C ASP A 122 -5.30 -12.94 -4.93
N GLU A 123 -4.99 -12.62 -3.66
CA GLU A 123 -3.71 -12.99 -3.01
C GLU A 123 -3.57 -14.52 -2.89
N PHE A 124 -4.65 -15.20 -2.51
CA PHE A 124 -4.64 -16.65 -2.31
C PHE A 124 -5.00 -17.43 -3.57
N ALA A 125 -5.18 -16.79 -4.72
CA ALA A 125 -5.52 -17.46 -5.98
C ALA A 125 -4.50 -18.54 -6.36
N ASP A 126 -3.20 -18.28 -6.09
CA ASP A 126 -2.10 -19.19 -6.39
C ASP A 126 -1.77 -20.17 -5.24
N VAL A 127 -2.18 -19.84 -4.01
CA VAL A 127 -1.93 -20.63 -2.79
C VAL A 127 -2.96 -21.75 -2.64
N GLN A 128 -4.04 -21.67 -3.38
CA GLN A 128 -5.17 -22.57 -3.25
C GLN A 128 -5.05 -23.75 -4.21
N GLY A 129 -4.86 -24.95 -3.65
CA GLY A 129 -5.29 -26.22 -4.24
C GLY A 129 -6.81 -26.32 -4.48
N PHE A 130 -7.48 -25.18 -4.68
CA PHE A 130 -8.85 -25.02 -5.16
C PHE A 130 -8.88 -24.93 -6.69
N THR A 131 -7.96 -25.61 -7.38
CA THR A 131 -8.25 -26.05 -8.75
C THR A 131 -9.52 -26.90 -8.81
N ALA A 132 -10.05 -27.39 -7.69
CA ALA A 132 -11.44 -27.86 -7.57
C ALA A 132 -12.47 -26.75 -7.30
N SER A 133 -12.27 -25.51 -7.79
CA SER A 133 -13.40 -24.61 -8.01
C SER A 133 -14.37 -25.28 -8.99
N HIS A 134 -15.69 -25.04 -8.89
CA HIS A 134 -16.73 -25.64 -9.76
C HIS A 134 -16.50 -25.54 -11.28
N THR A 135 -15.44 -24.85 -11.70
CA THR A 135 -14.98 -24.69 -13.08
C THR A 135 -14.08 -25.81 -13.59
N ASP A 136 -13.56 -26.71 -12.74
CA ASP A 136 -12.70 -27.84 -13.14
C ASP A 136 -13.38 -29.21 -12.91
N CYS A 137 -14.68 -29.30 -13.17
CA CYS A 137 -15.36 -30.59 -13.25
C CYS A 137 -14.97 -31.25 -14.58
N GLY A 138 -14.40 -32.47 -14.51
CA GLY A 138 -14.22 -33.30 -15.70
C GLY A 138 -15.56 -33.64 -16.36
N PRO A 139 -15.60 -34.01 -17.65
CA PRO A 139 -16.84 -34.27 -18.39
C PRO A 139 -17.70 -35.41 -17.80
N ASP A 140 -17.10 -36.27 -16.98
CA ASP A 140 -17.77 -37.37 -16.28
C ASP A 140 -18.16 -37.02 -14.83
N CYS A 141 -18.13 -35.73 -14.46
CA CYS A 141 -18.53 -35.28 -13.12
C CYS A 141 -20.05 -35.37 -12.95
N TRP A 142 -20.48 -35.63 -11.72
CA TRP A 142 -21.89 -35.72 -11.32
C TRP A 142 -22.74 -34.52 -11.77
N CYS A 143 -22.18 -33.29 -11.76
CA CYS A 143 -22.89 -32.07 -12.19
C CYS A 143 -23.19 -32.02 -13.71
N HIS A 144 -22.56 -32.89 -14.50
CA HIS A 144 -22.82 -33.03 -15.93
C HIS A 144 -23.77 -34.18 -16.26
N ASP A 145 -24.21 -34.95 -15.25
CA ASP A 145 -25.20 -36.00 -15.43
C ASP A 145 -26.61 -35.37 -15.53
N PRO A 146 -27.31 -35.51 -16.67
CA PRO A 146 -28.66 -34.97 -16.83
C PRO A 146 -29.67 -35.56 -15.85
N ASP A 147 -29.42 -36.75 -15.30
CA ASP A 147 -30.28 -37.36 -14.28
C ASP A 147 -30.18 -36.67 -12.91
N HIS A 148 -29.19 -35.78 -12.72
CA HIS A 148 -28.89 -35.07 -11.49
C HIS A 148 -28.93 -33.54 -11.62
N ALA A 149 -29.47 -33.02 -12.73
CA ALA A 149 -29.46 -31.58 -13.03
C ALA A 149 -30.28 -30.70 -12.05
N GLU A 150 -31.14 -31.30 -11.24
CA GLU A 150 -32.00 -30.62 -10.26
C GLU A 150 -31.63 -30.91 -8.79
N ASP A 151 -30.60 -31.73 -8.57
CA ASP A 151 -30.10 -32.10 -7.24
C ASP A 151 -29.03 -31.09 -6.76
N GLU A 152 -28.81 -30.99 -5.44
CA GLU A 152 -27.67 -30.23 -4.85
C GLU A 152 -26.37 -31.04 -4.96
N CYS A 153 -25.24 -30.39 -5.21
CA CYS A 153 -23.99 -31.11 -5.47
C CYS A 153 -23.49 -31.84 -4.21
N PRO A 154 -23.22 -33.15 -4.25
CA PRO A 154 -22.77 -33.91 -3.09
C PRO A 154 -21.46 -33.40 -2.48
N SER A 155 -20.62 -32.72 -3.27
CA SER A 155 -19.39 -32.08 -2.78
C SER A 155 -19.65 -30.78 -2.01
N GLU A 156 -20.81 -30.13 -2.20
CA GLU A 156 -21.21 -28.97 -1.39
C GLU A 156 -21.58 -29.39 0.05
N ASP A 157 -22.11 -30.60 0.25
CA ASP A 157 -22.45 -31.15 1.57
C ASP A 157 -21.22 -31.41 2.46
N ASP A 158 -20.09 -31.80 1.88
CA ASP A 158 -18.84 -32.11 2.62
C ASP A 158 -18.21 -30.84 3.22
N HIS A 159 -18.34 -29.70 2.54
CA HIS A 159 -17.90 -28.40 3.06
C HIS A 159 -18.83 -27.84 4.16
N ARG A 160 -20.11 -28.22 4.17
CA ARG A 160 -21.09 -27.76 5.19
C ARG A 160 -20.93 -28.50 6.52
N HIS A 161 -20.30 -29.67 6.53
CA HIS A 161 -20.13 -30.50 7.73
C HIS A 161 -18.75 -30.37 8.41
N ALA A 162 -17.81 -29.61 7.82
CA ALA A 162 -16.48 -29.39 8.40
C ALA A 162 -16.41 -28.27 9.45
N HIS A 163 -17.53 -27.58 9.75
CA HIS A 163 -17.61 -26.47 10.71
C HIS A 163 -18.30 -26.83 12.04
N HIS A 164 -18.03 -28.02 12.60
CA HIS A 164 -18.60 -28.39 13.91
C HIS A 164 -17.59 -29.02 14.89
#